data_AF-A0A9F7TMP8-F1
#
_entry.id   AF-A0A9F7TMP8-F1
#
_cell.length_a   1.000
_cell.length_b   1.000
_cell.length_c   1.000
_cell.angle_alpha   90.00
_cell.angle_beta   90.00
_cell.angle_gamma   90.00
#
_symmetry.space_group_name_H-M   'P 1'
#
loop_
_entity.id
_entity.type
_entity.pdbx_description
1 polymer ?
#
loop_
_entity_poly.entity_id
_entity_poly.type
_entity_poly.pdbx_seq_one_letter_code
_entity_poly.pdbx_strand_id
1 'polypeptide(L)'
;MMKNYTTNPDVRKGLDELQEELKCCGAVNSSDWMFFKPDKNSIPDSCCKNVSTNCGAGALNDAHKIYIEGCGAALETAIKKNLLWVGVAALVIAFIELLGVVFACTLMRGIRKGYEVM
;
A
#
# COMPACT_ATOMS: atom_id res chain seq x y z
N MET A 1 8.03 -17.53 -4.43
CA MET A 1 9.13 -17.08 -5.32
C MET A 1 8.68 -15.84 -6.09
N MET A 2 9.35 -14.70 -5.88
CA MET A 2 9.01 -13.42 -6.51
C MET A 2 9.67 -13.29 -7.91
N LYS A 3 9.17 -14.07 -8.89
CA LYS A 3 9.77 -14.20 -10.24
C LYS A 3 9.89 -12.90 -11.03
N ASN A 4 8.94 -11.97 -10.85
CA ASN A 4 8.91 -10.71 -11.61
C ASN A 4 9.78 -9.60 -11.01
N TYR A 5 10.30 -9.81 -9.80
CA TYR A 5 11.10 -8.80 -9.11
C TYR A 5 12.43 -8.50 -9.83
N THR A 6 13.06 -9.51 -10.44
CA THR A 6 14.32 -9.33 -11.17
C THR A 6 14.12 -8.90 -12.62
N THR A 7 12.95 -9.15 -13.20
CA THR A 7 12.70 -8.94 -14.64
C THR A 7 11.93 -7.65 -14.92
N ASN A 8 11.06 -7.21 -14.02
CA ASN A 8 10.21 -6.05 -14.22
C ASN A 8 10.59 -4.92 -13.24
N PRO A 9 11.08 -3.77 -13.74
CA PRO A 9 11.52 -2.66 -12.89
C PRO A 9 10.38 -1.98 -12.13
N ASP A 10 9.16 -1.95 -12.69
CA ASP A 10 7.99 -1.36 -12.03
C ASP A 10 7.53 -2.22 -10.85
N VAL A 11 7.50 -3.54 -11.06
CA VAL A 11 7.20 -4.52 -10.01
C VAL A 11 8.26 -4.44 -8.91
N ARG A 12 9.54 -4.38 -9.27
CA ARG A 12 10.64 -4.20 -8.32
C ARG A 12 10.45 -2.95 -7.47
N LYS A 13 10.25 -1.81 -8.11
CA LYS A 13 10.07 -0.51 -7.43
C LYS A 13 8.90 -0.55 -6.47
N GLY A 14 7.74 -1.04 -6.90
CA GLY A 14 6.56 -1.12 -6.03
C GLY A 14 6.73 -2.09 -4.86
N LEU A 15 7.45 -3.21 -5.05
CA LEU A 15 7.78 -4.13 -3.97
C LEU A 15 8.79 -3.55 -2.99
N ASP A 16 9.80 -2.82 -3.49
CA ASP A 16 10.80 -2.16 -2.65
C ASP A 16 10.15 -1.06 -1.79
N GLU A 17 9.33 -0.20 -2.39
CA GLU A 17 8.56 0.83 -1.67
C GLU A 17 7.65 0.20 -0.60
N LEU A 18 6.92 -0.87 -0.95
CA LEU A 18 6.06 -1.57 -0.01
C LEU A 18 6.85 -2.12 1.19
N GLN A 19 8.03 -2.70 0.94
CA GLN A 19 8.88 -3.30 1.97
C GLN A 19 9.45 -2.25 2.92
N GLU A 20 9.89 -1.11 2.39
CA GLU A 20 10.41 0.01 3.16
C GLU A 20 9.30 0.68 4.00
N GLU A 21 8.13 0.93 3.40
CA GLU A 21 7.01 1.61 4.07
C GLU A 21 6.38 0.75 5.17
N LEU A 22 6.13 -0.53 4.88
CA LEU A 22 5.49 -1.45 5.82
C LEU A 22 6.48 -2.15 6.74
N LYS A 23 7.79 -1.94 6.56
CA LYS A 23 8.84 -2.54 7.40
C LYS A 23 8.73 -4.07 7.46
N CYS A 24 8.65 -4.67 6.28
CA CYS A 24 8.40 -6.09 6.09
C CYS A 24 9.36 -6.67 5.03
N CYS A 25 9.42 -8.00 4.91
CA CYS A 25 10.21 -8.67 3.88
C CYS A 25 9.53 -9.94 3.38
N GLY A 26 9.42 -10.06 2.05
CA GLY A 26 8.71 -11.17 1.41
C GLY A 26 7.19 -11.06 1.53
N ALA A 27 6.47 -12.03 0.99
CA ALA A 27 5.01 -12.04 1.06
C ALA A 27 4.54 -12.60 2.41
N VAL A 28 5.11 -13.73 2.83
CA VAL A 28 4.82 -14.42 4.09
C VAL A 28 5.95 -14.25 5.09
N ASN A 29 7.21 -14.29 4.64
CA ASN A 29 8.40 -13.99 5.45
C ASN A 29 9.63 -13.81 4.55
N SER A 30 10.78 -13.46 5.15
CA SER A 30 12.04 -13.24 4.43
C SER A 30 12.50 -14.44 3.57
N SER A 31 12.13 -15.67 3.90
CA SER A 31 12.50 -16.90 3.18
C SER A 31 11.91 -16.97 1.77
N ASP A 32 10.90 -16.14 1.45
CA ASP A 32 10.38 -16.01 0.08
C ASP A 32 11.45 -15.59 -0.94
N TRP A 33 12.54 -14.99 -0.44
CA TRP A 33 13.72 -14.57 -1.19
C TRP A 33 14.81 -15.64 -1.29
N MET A 34 14.61 -16.86 -0.80
CA MET A 34 15.63 -17.93 -0.87
C MET A 34 16.14 -18.22 -2.30
N PHE A 35 15.39 -17.85 -3.33
CA PHE A 35 15.80 -18.01 -4.73
C PHE A 35 16.02 -16.68 -5.46
N PHE A 36 16.24 -15.60 -4.71
CA PHE A 36 16.55 -14.28 -5.26
C PHE A 36 17.91 -14.26 -5.95
N LYS A 37 18.92 -14.81 -5.28
CA LYS A 37 20.28 -14.98 -5.79
C LYS A 37 20.74 -16.44 -5.66
N PRO A 38 21.78 -16.86 -6.41
CA PRO A 38 22.30 -18.23 -6.36
C PRO A 38 22.81 -18.68 -4.99
N ASP A 39 23.22 -17.73 -4.14
CA ASP A 39 23.72 -17.97 -2.78
C ASP A 39 22.64 -18.43 -1.80
N LYS A 40 21.36 -18.32 -2.18
CA LYS A 40 20.18 -18.66 -1.38
C LYS A 40 20.12 -17.98 -0.01
N ASN A 41 20.86 -16.89 0.16
CA ASN A 41 21.01 -16.22 1.44
C ASN A 41 20.94 -14.69 1.33
N SER A 42 20.97 -14.16 0.10
CA SER A 42 20.74 -12.74 -0.13
C SER A 42 19.25 -12.43 -0.30
N ILE A 43 18.89 -11.22 0.11
CA ILE A 43 17.58 -10.61 -0.10
C ILE A 43 17.75 -9.22 -0.74
N PRO A 44 16.66 -8.57 -1.17
CA PRO A 44 16.67 -7.16 -1.53
C PRO A 44 17.11 -6.22 -0.40
N ASP A 45 17.76 -5.12 -0.76
CA ASP A 45 18.20 -4.12 0.21
C ASP A 45 17.02 -3.36 0.86
N SER A 46 15.87 -3.29 0.18
CA SER A 46 14.61 -2.73 0.69
C SER A 46 14.04 -3.47 1.92
N CYS A 47 14.44 -4.72 2.13
CA CYS A 47 14.09 -5.48 3.34
C CYS A 47 14.95 -5.13 4.56
N CYS A 48 16.01 -4.34 4.40
CA CYS A 48 16.90 -3.98 5.51
C CYS A 48 16.25 -2.95 6.43
N LYS A 49 16.53 -3.04 7.73
CA LYS A 49 16.10 -2.02 8.71
C LYS A 49 16.78 -0.67 8.48
N ASN A 50 18.05 -0.73 8.08
CA ASN A 50 18.82 0.41 7.62
C ASN A 50 19.21 0.14 6.17
N VAL A 51 18.50 0.76 5.24
CA VAL A 51 18.73 0.57 3.80
C VAL A 51 20.07 1.19 3.44
N SER A 52 20.98 0.34 2.98
CA SER A 52 22.27 0.75 2.41
C SER A 52 22.61 -0.18 1.26
N THR A 53 23.47 0.27 0.35
CA THR A 53 23.90 -0.56 -0.78
C THR A 53 24.42 -1.91 -0.29
N ASN A 54 23.82 -2.99 -0.81
CA ASN A 54 24.18 -4.38 -0.56
C ASN A 54 24.03 -4.85 0.91
N CYS A 55 23.17 -4.21 1.71
CA CYS A 55 22.86 -4.63 3.08
C CYS A 55 22.16 -6.00 3.13
N GLY A 56 21.41 -6.37 2.09
CA GLY A 56 20.67 -7.63 2.00
C GLY A 56 21.56 -8.84 1.71
N ALA A 57 22.86 -8.64 1.45
CA ALA A 57 23.79 -9.72 1.14
C ALA A 57 23.97 -10.67 2.32
N GLY A 58 23.64 -11.94 2.12
CA GLY A 58 23.77 -12.98 3.14
C GLY A 58 22.91 -12.78 4.40
N ALA A 59 21.88 -11.94 4.32
CA ALA A 59 21.11 -11.48 5.46
C ALA A 59 19.76 -12.20 5.66
N LEU A 60 19.41 -13.23 4.86
CA LEU A 60 18.09 -13.88 4.83
C LEU A 60 17.50 -14.22 6.21
N ASN A 61 18.34 -14.62 7.16
CA ASN A 61 17.97 -15.02 8.51
C ASN A 61 18.51 -14.08 9.61
N ASP A 62 19.05 -12.92 9.24
CA ASP A 62 19.65 -11.95 10.18
C ASP A 62 18.58 -10.97 10.69
N ALA A 63 17.83 -11.38 11.70
CA ALA A 63 16.75 -10.59 12.31
C ALA A 63 17.23 -9.25 12.90
N HIS A 64 18.54 -9.01 13.05
CA HIS A 64 19.06 -7.71 13.48
C HIS A 64 19.17 -6.73 12.31
N LYS A 65 19.49 -7.22 11.10
CA LYS A 65 19.67 -6.39 9.91
C LYS A 65 18.40 -6.20 9.08
N ILE A 66 17.50 -7.17 9.09
CA ILE A 66 16.36 -7.20 8.16
C ILE A 66 15.02 -7.31 8.90
N TYR A 67 13.94 -6.96 8.21
CA TYR A 67 12.60 -7.32 8.64
C TYR A 67 12.33 -8.79 8.27
N ILE A 68 11.83 -9.58 9.24
CA ILE A 68 11.54 -11.02 9.03
C ILE A 68 10.06 -11.24 8.70
N GLU A 69 9.21 -10.35 9.19
CA GLU A 69 7.76 -10.39 9.00
C GLU A 69 7.38 -10.22 7.52
N GLY A 70 6.45 -11.03 7.03
CA GLY A 70 5.93 -10.92 5.68
C GLY A 70 5.03 -9.70 5.48
N CYS A 71 5.09 -9.13 4.28
CA CYS A 71 4.31 -7.94 3.93
C CYS A 71 2.80 -8.19 3.90
N GLY A 72 2.33 -9.43 3.74
CA GLY A 72 0.91 -9.74 3.82
C GLY A 72 0.32 -9.43 5.19
N ALA A 73 0.98 -9.89 6.26
CA ALA A 73 0.56 -9.65 7.64
C ALA A 73 0.75 -8.19 8.06
N ALA A 74 1.87 -7.57 7.65
CA ALA A 74 2.13 -6.16 7.91
C ALA A 74 1.08 -5.25 7.25
N LEU A 75 0.70 -5.55 5.99
CA LEU A 75 -0.34 -4.82 5.26
C LEU A 75 -1.71 -4.98 5.93
N GLU A 76 -2.08 -6.20 6.31
CA GLU A 76 -3.34 -6.45 7.02
C GLU A 76 -3.42 -5.63 8.31
N THR A 77 -2.33 -5.62 9.08
CA THR A 77 -2.21 -4.84 10.32
C THR A 77 -2.30 -3.34 10.05
N ALA A 78 -1.62 -2.85 9.01
CA ALA A 78 -1.68 -1.45 8.60
C ALA A 78 -3.09 -1.02 8.18
N ILE A 79 -3.81 -1.87 7.43
CA ILE A 79 -5.21 -1.61 7.04
C ILE A 79 -6.10 -1.59 8.26
N LYS A 80 -6.04 -2.60 9.13
CA LYS A 80 -6.89 -2.69 10.34
C LYS A 80 -6.71 -1.48 11.25
N LYS A 81 -5.48 -0.99 11.40
CA LYS A 81 -5.17 0.20 12.21
C LYS A 81 -5.84 1.48 11.68
N ASN A 82 -5.93 1.61 10.36
CA ASN A 82 -6.47 2.81 9.70
C ASN A 82 -7.93 2.64 9.22
N LEU A 83 -8.51 1.46 9.38
CA LEU A 83 -9.85 1.13 8.87
C LEU A 83 -10.93 2.09 9.40
N LEU A 84 -10.82 2.50 10.67
CA LEU A 84 -11.74 3.46 11.27
C LEU A 84 -11.69 4.81 10.55
N TRP A 85 -10.49 5.33 10.29
CA TRP A 85 -10.29 6.59 9.58
C TRP A 85 -10.82 6.55 8.15
N VAL A 86 -10.61 5.44 7.44
CA VAL A 86 -11.17 5.22 6.10
C VAL A 86 -12.70 5.22 6.15
N GLY A 87 -13.30 4.55 7.15
CA GLY A 87 -14.75 4.54 7.35
C GLY A 87 -15.33 5.93 7.61
N VAL A 88 -14.67 6.74 8.45
CA VAL A 88 -15.08 8.12 8.72
C VAL A 88 -15.00 8.98 7.45
N ALA A 89 -13.91 8.88 6.69
CA ALA A 89 -13.75 9.62 5.43
C ALA A 89 -14.87 9.26 4.42
N ALA A 90 -15.19 7.98 4.28
CA ALA A 90 -16.27 7.51 3.41
C ALA A 90 -17.64 8.08 3.81
N LEU A 91 -17.94 8.13 5.12
CA LEU A 91 -19.19 8.71 5.63
C LEU A 91 -19.29 10.21 5.33
N VAL A 92 -18.19 10.95 5.51
CA VAL A 92 -18.14 12.39 5.22
C VAL A 92 -18.39 12.66 3.74
N ILE A 93 -17.73 11.90 2.85
CA ILE A 93 -17.93 12.02 1.40
C ILE A 93 -19.39 11.74 1.05
N ALA A 94 -19.97 10.66 1.57
CA ALA A 94 -21.38 10.33 1.31
C ALA A 94 -22.35 11.46 1.73
N PHE A 95 -22.07 12.12 2.85
CA PHE A 95 -22.89 13.25 3.30
C PHE A 95 -22.76 14.47 2.39
N ILE A 96 -21.54 14.80 1.93
CA ILE A 96 -21.29 15.91 1.00
C ILE A 96 -22.00 15.65 -0.33
N GLU A 97 -21.91 14.43 -0.87
CA GLU A 97 -22.60 14.03 -2.10
C GLU A 97 -24.12 14.18 -1.97
N LEU A 98 -24.71 13.77 -0.84
CA LEU A 98 -26.14 13.92 -0.58
C LEU A 98 -26.55 15.40 -0.57
N LEU A 99 -25.77 16.27 0.08
CA LEU A 99 -26.01 17.71 0.06
C LEU A 99 -25.89 18.28 -1.35
N GLY A 100 -24.92 17.83 -2.14
CA GLY A 100 -24.76 18.20 -3.55
C GLY A 100 -26.00 17.87 -4.38
N VAL A 101 -26.56 16.67 -4.22
CA VAL A 101 -27.81 16.26 -4.88
C VAL A 101 -28.98 17.13 -4.45
N VAL A 102 -29.14 17.38 -3.14
CA VAL A 102 -30.22 18.24 -2.63
C VAL A 102 -30.12 19.65 -3.21
N PHE A 103 -28.93 20.25 -3.21
CA PHE A 103 -28.72 21.57 -3.78
C PHE A 103 -29.00 21.62 -5.29
N ALA A 104 -28.52 20.63 -6.06
CA ALA A 104 -28.83 20.52 -7.48
C ALA A 104 -30.34 20.44 -7.74
N CYS A 105 -31.08 19.65 -6.97
CA CYS A 105 -32.54 19.55 -7.08
C CYS A 105 -33.24 20.88 -6.72
N THR A 106 -32.81 21.58 -5.68
CA THR A 106 -33.40 22.88 -5.29
C THR A 106 -33.14 23.95 -6.34
N LEU A 107 -31.91 24.02 -6.88
CA LEU A 107 -31.55 24.96 -7.95
C LEU A 107 -32.37 24.70 -9.21
N MET A 108 -32.51 23.45 -9.65
CA MET A 108 -33.31 23.09 -10.82
C MET A 108 -34.79 23.50 -10.67
N ARG A 109 -35.37 23.31 -9.48
CA ARG A 109 -36.73 23.76 -9.18
C ARG A 109 -36.86 25.28 -9.22
N GLY A 110 -35.86 26.00 -8.72
CA GLY A 110 -35.80 27.46 -8.79
C GLY A 110 -35.75 27.98 -10.22
N ILE A 111 -34.88 27.40 -11.05
CA ILE A 111 -34.74 27.77 -12.46
C ILE A 111 -36.04 27.52 -13.25
N ARG A 112 -36.67 26.34 -13.09
CA ARG A 112 -37.92 26.02 -13.79
C ARG A 112 -39.04 27.02 -13.50
N LYS A 113 -39.19 27.43 -12.23
CA LYS A 113 -40.18 28.45 -11.86
C LYS A 113 -39.91 29.82 -12.49
N GLY A 114 -38.64 30.17 -12.71
CA GLY A 114 -38.26 31.43 -13.38
C GLY A 114 -38.54 31.43 -14.88
N TYR A 115 -38.54 30.27 -15.54
CA TYR A 115 -38.88 30.14 -16.96
C TYR A 115 -40.39 30.08 -17.22
N GLU A 116 -41.21 29.59 -16.28
CA GLU A 116 -42.68 29.59 -16.44
C GLU A 116 -43.33 30.97 -16.28
N VAL A 117 -42.60 31.96 -15.75
CA VAL A 117 -43.09 33.33 -15.54
C VAL A 117 -42.62 34.30 -16.64
N MET A 118 -41.99 33.80 -17.69
CA MET A 118 -41.67 34.51 -18.95
C MET A 118 -42.46 33.88 -20.10
#